data_AF-A0A382X1L2-F1
#
_entry.id   AF-A0A382X1L2-F1
#
_cell.length_a   1.000
_cell.length_b   1.000
_cell.length_c   1.000
_cell.angle_alpha   90.00
_cell.angle_beta   90.00
_cell.angle_gamma   90.00
#
_symmetry.space_group_name_H-M   'P 1'
#
loop_
_entity.id
_entity.type
_entity.pdbx_description
1 polymer ?
#
loop_
_entity_poly.entity_id
_entity_poly.type
_entity_poly.pdbx_seq_one_letter_code
_entity_poly.pdbx_strand_id
1 'polypeptide(L)'
;MKELRRQLRERRKSINIPTRKRKGKKILHQCQKNGLFRSAKHIAIFTSNDGEVETENTINFLKKRGYCVYLPILAGEKLKFAKIGKYFRKNR
;
A
#
# COMPACT_ATOMS: atom_id res chain seq x y z
N MET A 1 13.50 -16.77 -13.66
CA MET A 1 12.59 -16.00 -12.76
C MET A 1 13.28 -15.28 -11.60
N LYS A 2 14.23 -15.89 -10.87
CA LYS A 2 14.94 -15.25 -9.74
C LYS A 2 15.70 -13.98 -10.17
N GLU A 3 16.38 -14.04 -11.32
CA GLU A 3 17.21 -12.95 -11.83
C GLU A 3 16.40 -11.72 -12.25
N LEU A 4 15.31 -11.90 -12.99
CA LEU A 4 14.41 -10.79 -13.35
C LEU A 4 13.83 -10.09 -12.11
N ARG A 5 13.39 -10.85 -11.10
CA ARG A 5 12.87 -10.28 -9.84
C ARG A 5 13.93 -9.46 -9.11
N ARG A 6 15.19 -9.92 -9.11
CA ARG A 6 16.33 -9.19 -8.54
C ARG A 6 16.51 -7.86 -9.26
N GLN A 7 16.61 -7.88 -10.59
CA GLN A 7 16.78 -6.67 -11.40
C GLN A 7 15.64 -5.65 -11.19
N LEU A 8 14.38 -6.11 -11.12
CA LEU A 8 13.24 -5.23 -10.84
C LEU A 8 13.29 -4.62 -9.42
N ARG A 9 13.79 -5.36 -8.42
CA ARG A 9 13.97 -4.82 -7.06
C ARG A 9 15.06 -3.75 -7.02
N GLU A 10 16.18 -3.96 -7.69
CA GLU A 10 17.26 -2.98 -7.77
C GLU A 10 16.79 -1.69 -8.48
N ARG A 11 16.10 -1.82 -9.62
CA ARG A 11 15.50 -0.66 -10.31
C ARG A 11 14.47 0.09 -9.47
N ARG A 12 13.70 -0.61 -8.63
CA ARG A 12 12.74 0.02 -7.71
C ARG A 12 13.45 0.76 -6.58
N LYS A 13 14.51 0.17 -6.02
CA LYS A 13 15.31 0.78 -4.95
C LYS A 13 16.04 2.05 -5.41
N SER A 14 16.45 2.13 -6.67
CA SER A 14 17.10 3.34 -7.22
C SER A 14 16.15 4.54 -7.37
N ILE A 15 14.83 4.35 -7.25
CA ILE A 15 13.87 5.46 -7.29
C ILE A 15 13.92 6.23 -5.96
N ASN A 16 14.29 7.50 -6.03
CA ASN A 16 14.37 8.35 -4.83
C ASN A 16 13.02 8.52 -4.11
N ILE A 17 13.10 8.75 -2.80
CA ILE A 17 11.94 8.87 -1.90
C ILE A 17 10.96 9.98 -2.34
N PRO A 18 11.40 11.21 -2.71
CA PRO A 18 10.49 12.26 -3.13
C PRO A 18 9.65 11.88 -4.37
N THR A 19 10.27 11.20 -5.34
CA THR A 19 9.58 10.71 -6.53
C THR A 19 8.55 9.66 -6.17
N ARG A 20 8.91 8.70 -5.31
CA ARG A 20 7.97 7.67 -4.83
C ARG A 20 6.76 8.29 -4.14
N LYS A 21 6.97 9.27 -3.24
CA LYS A 21 5.88 10.00 -2.57
C LYS A 21 4.98 10.74 -3.56
N ARG A 22 5.56 11.44 -4.55
CA ARG A 22 4.81 12.18 -5.58
C ARG A 22 3.97 11.23 -6.44
N LYS A 23 4.56 10.11 -6.89
CA LYS A 23 3.86 9.10 -7.70
C LYS A 23 2.77 8.39 -6.90
N GLY A 24 3.00 8.08 -5.62
CA GLY A 24 1.97 7.52 -4.73
C GLY A 24 0.76 8.44 -4.57
N LYS A 25 0.97 9.75 -4.40
CA LYS A 25 -0.14 10.74 -4.40
C LYS A 25 -0.91 10.76 -5.73
N LYS A 26 -0.20 10.67 -6.87
CA LYS A 26 -0.84 10.61 -8.19
C LYS A 26 -1.71 9.35 -8.34
N ILE A 27 -1.25 8.21 -7.84
CA ILE A 27 -2.01 6.96 -7.85
C ILE A 27 -3.27 7.08 -6.99
N LEU A 28 -3.17 7.64 -5.78
CA LEU A 28 -4.35 7.92 -4.95
C LEU A 28 -5.39 8.77 -5.70
N HIS A 29 -4.95 9.83 -6.40
CA HIS A 29 -5.84 10.68 -7.18
C HIS A 29 -6.54 9.92 -8.31
N GLN A 30 -5.84 8.99 -8.98
CA GLN A 30 -6.43 8.12 -9.99
C GLN A 30 -7.44 7.15 -9.37
N CYS A 31 -7.13 6.56 -8.22
CA CYS A 31 -8.06 5.70 -7.48
C CYS A 31 -9.35 6.45 -7.14
N GLN A 32 -9.26 7.69 -6.64
CA GLN A 32 -10.44 8.50 -6.29
C GLN A 32 -11.37 8.78 -7.49
N LYS A 33 -10.81 8.86 -8.71
CA LYS A 33 -11.59 9.01 -9.95
C LYS A 33 -12.26 7.72 -10.41
N ASN A 34 -11.84 6.56 -9.91
CA ASN A 34 -12.43 5.27 -10.27
C ASN A 34 -13.71 4.98 -9.45
N GLY A 35 -14.79 4.59 -10.13
CA GLY A 35 -16.08 4.29 -9.49
C GLY A 35 -16.07 3.07 -8.57
N LEU A 36 -15.27 2.05 -8.88
CA LEU A 36 -15.10 0.85 -8.03
C LEU A 36 -14.42 1.22 -6.72
N PHE A 37 -13.43 2.11 -6.76
CA PHE A 37 -12.74 2.56 -5.56
C PHE A 37 -13.66 3.38 -4.65
N ARG A 38 -14.52 4.24 -5.22
CA ARG A 38 -15.48 5.04 -4.44
C ARG A 38 -16.61 4.24 -3.81
N SER A 39 -17.04 3.15 -4.46
CA SER A 39 -18.14 2.31 -3.98
C SER A 39 -17.67 1.23 -2.99
N ALA A 40 -16.37 0.91 -2.97
CA ALA A 40 -15.81 -0.06 -2.04
C ALA A 40 -15.99 0.37 -0.58
N LYS A 41 -16.46 -0.55 0.28
CA LYS A 41 -16.51 -0.35 1.74
C LYS A 41 -15.30 -0.97 2.45
N HIS A 42 -14.71 -1.99 1.83
CA HIS A 42 -13.60 -2.78 2.36
C HIS A 42 -12.45 -2.76 1.36
N ILE A 43 -11.26 -2.34 1.80
CA ILE A 43 -10.08 -2.24 0.95
C ILE A 43 -8.90 -2.91 1.63
N ALA A 44 -8.36 -3.92 0.95
CA ALA A 44 -7.07 -4.52 1.28
C ALA A 44 -5.95 -3.70 0.63
N ILE A 45 -4.93 -3.36 1.40
CA ILE A 45 -3.78 -2.57 0.92
C ILE A 45 -2.52 -3.02 1.66
N PHE A 46 -1.36 -2.94 1.01
CA PHE A 46 -0.07 -3.24 1.63
C PHE A 46 0.62 -1.97 2.13
N THR A 47 1.50 -2.11 3.13
CA THR A 47 2.43 -1.04 3.51
C THR A 47 3.61 -1.05 2.54
N SER A 48 3.96 0.13 2.02
CA SER A 48 5.10 0.30 1.13
C SER A 48 6.40 -0.19 1.79
N ASN A 49 7.12 -1.07 1.06
CA ASN A 49 8.48 -1.52 1.39
C ASN A 49 9.48 -1.07 0.31
N ASP A 50 10.77 -1.37 0.50
CA ASP A 50 11.91 -1.02 -0.38
C ASP A 50 11.55 -0.81 -1.87
N GLY A 51 11.49 0.46 -2.30
CA GLY A 51 11.28 0.82 -3.71
C GLY A 51 9.86 0.61 -4.26
N GLU A 52 8.91 0.12 -3.46
CA GLU A 52 7.51 -0.03 -3.87
C GLU A 52 6.78 1.32 -3.99
N VAL A 53 5.60 1.31 -4.59
CA VAL A 53 4.73 2.49 -4.63
C VAL A 53 4.41 2.93 -3.21
N GLU A 54 4.47 4.24 -2.96
CA GLU A 54 4.11 4.81 -1.67
C GLU A 54 2.59 4.67 -1.40
N THR A 55 2.21 3.99 -0.32
CA THR A 55 0.81 3.74 0.05
C THR A 55 0.36 4.51 1.28
N GLU A 56 1.26 5.19 2.00
CA GLU A 56 0.92 5.88 3.26
C GLU A 56 -0.21 6.91 3.10
N ASN A 57 -0.14 7.76 2.06
CA ASN A 57 -1.19 8.75 1.78
C ASN A 57 -2.54 8.09 1.50
N THR A 58 -2.53 6.94 0.81
CA THR A 58 -3.73 6.16 0.50
C THR A 58 -4.34 5.57 1.75
N ILE A 59 -3.53 4.93 2.61
CA ILE A 59 -3.99 4.36 3.89
C ILE A 59 -4.59 5.46 4.77
N ASN A 60 -3.91 6.62 4.87
CA ASN A 60 -4.40 7.75 5.65
C ASN A 60 -5.72 8.32 5.10
N PHE A 61 -5.86 8.43 3.79
CA PHE A 61 -7.11 8.85 3.15
C PHE A 61 -8.25 7.88 3.46
N LEU A 62 -8.02 6.58 3.29
CA LEU A 62 -9.03 5.54 3.53
C LEU A 62 -9.51 5.54 4.97
N LYS A 63 -8.58 5.62 5.94
CA LYS A 63 -8.91 5.74 7.37
C LYS A 63 -9.75 6.98 7.67
N LYS A 64 -9.34 8.15 7.15
CA LYS A 64 -10.07 9.41 7.37
C LYS A 64 -11.47 9.41 6.78
N ARG A 65 -11.70 8.68 5.69
CA ARG A 65 -12.99 8.57 5.02
C ARG A 65 -13.88 7.44 5.57
N GLY A 66 -13.44 6.71 6.59
CA GLY A 66 -14.24 5.66 7.23
C GLY A 66 -14.27 4.32 6.51
N TYR A 67 -13.35 4.08 5.56
CA TYR A 67 -13.24 2.77 4.90
C TYR A 67 -12.76 1.70 5.88
N CYS A 68 -13.21 0.46 5.71
CA CYS A 68 -12.60 -0.68 6.38
C CYS A 68 -11.29 -1.05 5.67
N VAL A 69 -10.16 -0.65 6.26
CA VAL A 69 -8.83 -0.90 5.71
C VAL A 69 -8.23 -2.18 6.28
N TYR A 70 -7.69 -3.04 5.43
CA TYR A 70 -7.06 -4.30 5.81
C TYR A 70 -5.61 -4.34 5.34
N LEU A 71 -4.70 -4.79 6.21
CA LEU A 71 -3.29 -4.97 5.89
C LEU A 71 -2.93 -6.46 5.85
N PRO A 72 -1.99 -6.86 4.97
CA PRO A 72 -1.46 -8.21 4.98
C PRO A 72 -0.68 -8.45 6.27
N ILE A 73 -0.95 -9.58 6.91
CA ILE A 73 -0.19 -10.13 8.03
C ILE A 73 0.23 -11.56 7.69
N LEU A 74 1.40 -11.96 8.18
CA LEU A 74 1.85 -13.35 8.09
C LEU A 74 1.36 -14.10 9.34
N ALA A 75 0.59 -15.16 9.12
CA ALA A 75 0.09 -16.06 10.16
C ALA A 75 0.65 -17.46 9.89
N GLY A 76 1.88 -17.69 10.35
CA GLY A 76 2.69 -18.83 9.91
C GLY A 76 3.03 -18.69 8.42
N GLU A 77 2.76 -19.75 7.65
CA GLU A 77 2.99 -19.78 6.20
C GLU A 77 1.85 -19.14 5.38
N LYS A 78 0.82 -18.62 6.04
CA LYS A 78 -0.37 -18.05 5.38
C LYS A 78 -0.36 -16.53 5.43
N LEU A 79 -0.71 -15.91 4.31
CA LEU A 79 -1.03 -14.48 4.24
C LEU A 79 -2.50 -14.27 4.61
N LYS A 80 -2.75 -13.53 5.70
CA LYS A 80 -4.11 -13.12 6.10
C LYS A 80 -4.23 -11.60 6.01
N PHE A 81 -5.46 -11.09 5.91
CA PHE A 81 -5.74 -9.66 5.92
C PHE A 81 -6.42 -9.27 7.24
N ALA A 82 -5.75 -8.44 8.03
CA ALA A 82 -6.25 -7.96 9.30
C ALA A 82 -6.72 -6.50 9.18
N LYS A 83 -7.89 -6.20 9.75
CA LYS A 83 -8.44 -4.84 9.75
C LYS A 83 -7.57 -3.93 10.61
N ILE A 84 -7.26 -2.73 10.12
CA ILE A 84 -6.56 -1.70 10.89
C ILE A 84 -7.47 -1.26 12.04
N GLY A 85 -7.06 -1.57 13.26
CA GLY A 85 -7.70 -1.09 14.49
C GLY A 85 -7.03 0.16 15.07
N LYS A 86 -7.54 0.65 16.20
CA LYS A 86 -7.03 1.81 16.94
C LYS A 86 -5.55 1.67 17.34
N TYR A 87 -5.09 0.44 17.56
CA TYR A 87 -3.74 0.11 18.03
C TYR A 87 -2.77 -0.33 16.93
N PHE A 88 -3.12 -0.11 15.65
CA PHE A 88 -2.20 -0.45 14.56
C PHE A 88 -0.88 0.30 14.68
N ARG A 89 0.24 -0.44 14.67
CA ARG A 89 1.61 0.08 14.56
C ARG A 89 2.34 -0.71 13.49
N LYS A 90 3.11 -0.03 12.63
CA LYS A 90 3.97 -0.70 11.63
C LYS A 90 5.10 -1.39 12.37
N ASN A 91 5.39 -2.65 12.03
CA ASN A 91 6.58 -3.34 12.53
C ASN A 91 7.83 -2.59 12.06
N ARG A 92 8.76 -2.34 12.98
CA ARG A 92 10.02 -1.64 12.70
C ARG A 92 10.96 -2.52 11.90
#